data_AF-A0A6N8BDF1-F1
#
_entry.id   AF-A0A6N8BDF1-F1
#
_cell.length_a   1.000
_cell.length_b   1.000
_cell.length_c   1.000
_cell.angle_alpha   90.00
_cell.angle_beta   90.00
_cell.angle_gamma   90.00
#
_symmetry.space_group_name_H-M   'P 1'
#
loop_
_entity.id
_entity.type
_entity.pdbx_description
1 polymer ?
#
loop_
_entity_poly.entity_id
_entity_poly.type
_entity_poly.pdbx_seq_one_letter_code
_entity_poly.pdbx_strand_id
1 'polypeptide(L)'
;MAQQKDVSLFEFQQRFSSEEACQEHLFNMRWAEGFECPRCGCKEYYHISSRRHYQCRDCNYQASLTAGTIFHKTRTALRKWFWAIFLVANDKRGFSALSLQHSIDVSYPTAWLMLHKIRTAMSDRDQLYKLAGLVQLDR
;
A
#
# COMPACT_ATOMS: atom_id res chain seq x y z
N MET A 1 20.05 -5.00 -7.63
CA MET A 1 19.30 -4.57 -6.43
C MET A 1 18.82 -3.16 -6.66
N ALA A 2 17.50 -2.94 -6.80
CA ALA A 2 16.97 -1.59 -6.97
C ALA A 2 17.38 -0.76 -5.75
N GLN A 3 18.05 0.38 -5.97
CA GLN A 3 18.39 1.33 -4.92
C GLN A 3 17.09 1.84 -4.28
N GLN A 4 16.62 1.15 -3.24
CA GLN A 4 15.66 1.73 -2.31
C GLN A 4 16.41 2.83 -1.56
N LYS A 5 16.06 4.09 -1.84
CA LYS A 5 16.43 5.17 -0.94
C LYS A 5 15.86 4.82 0.43
N ASP A 6 16.74 4.64 1.42
CA ASP A 6 16.34 4.47 2.80
C ASP A 6 15.59 5.74 3.23
N VAL A 7 14.27 5.66 3.24
CA VAL A 7 13.42 6.74 3.74
C VAL A 7 13.59 6.73 5.26
N SER A 8 14.08 7.84 5.81
CA SER A 8 14.24 7.93 7.26
C SER A 8 12.88 7.83 7.97
N LEU A 9 12.87 7.32 9.20
CA LEU A 9 11.64 7.23 10.00
C LEU A 9 10.94 8.59 10.15
N PHE A 10 11.71 9.66 10.34
CA PHE A 10 11.18 11.01 10.46
C PHE A 10 10.56 11.52 9.14
N GLU A 11 11.22 11.28 8.00
CA GLU A 11 10.67 11.63 6.68
C GLU A 11 9.38 10.85 6.41
N PHE A 12 9.34 9.56 6.74
CA PHE A 12 8.16 8.72 6.60
C PHE A 12 6.98 9.25 7.42
N GLN A 13 7.23 9.56 8.70
CA GLN A 13 6.21 10.09 9.59
C GLN A 13 5.66 11.44 9.12
N GLN A 14 6.51 12.31 8.58
CA GLN A 14 6.09 13.61 8.03
C GLN A 14 5.21 13.42 6.78
N ARG A 15 5.66 12.58 5.83
CA ARG A 15 4.92 12.26 4.60
C ARG A 15 3.57 11.62 4.86
N PHE A 16 3.48 10.72 5.83
CA PHE A 16 2.28 9.93 6.13
C PHE A 16 1.70 10.28 7.50
N SER A 17 1.64 11.58 7.79
CA SER A 17 1.17 12.11 9.07
C SER A 17 -0.35 11.94 9.26
N SER A 18 -1.12 12.05 8.17
CA SER A 18 -2.59 11.97 8.17
C SER A 18 -3.16 10.86 7.27
N GLU A 19 -4.44 10.54 7.47
CA GLU A 19 -5.16 9.61 6.57
C GLU A 19 -5.32 10.19 5.17
N GLU A 20 -5.51 11.49 5.07
CA GLU A 20 -5.68 12.22 3.81
C GLU A 20 -4.39 12.16 2.98
N ALA A 21 -3.22 12.35 3.62
CA ALA A 21 -1.93 12.22 2.96
C ALA A 21 -1.70 10.79 2.43
N CYS A 22 -2.12 9.77 3.20
CA CYS A 22 -2.05 8.38 2.74
C CYS A 22 -2.99 8.13 1.54
N GLN A 23 -4.19 8.72 1.54
CA GLN A 23 -5.13 8.61 0.43
C GLN A 23 -4.60 9.30 -0.83
N GLU A 24 -4.08 10.52 -0.71
CA GLU A 24 -3.49 11.26 -1.81
C GLU A 24 -2.31 10.51 -2.41
N HIS A 25 -1.44 9.93 -1.57
CA HIS A 25 -0.34 9.10 -2.05
C HIS A 25 -0.82 7.88 -2.83
N LEU A 26 -1.84 7.16 -2.34
CA LEU A 26 -2.43 6.05 -3.07
C LEU A 26 -3.13 6.49 -4.36
N PHE A 27 -3.73 7.67 -4.37
CA PHE A 27 -4.40 8.23 -5.53
C PHE A 27 -3.39 8.48 -6.64
N ASN A 28 -2.30 9.18 -6.32
CA ASN A 28 -1.23 9.47 -7.26
C ASN A 28 -0.51 8.20 -7.74
N MET A 29 -0.38 7.19 -6.88
CA MET A 29 0.20 5.89 -7.28
C MET A 29 -0.71 5.12 -8.26
N ARG A 30 -2.03 5.23 -8.09
CA ARG A 30 -3.01 4.56 -8.95
C ARG A 30 -3.24 5.31 -10.27
N TRP A 31 -3.24 6.64 -10.21
CA TRP A 31 -3.60 7.55 -11.28
C TRP A 31 -2.57 8.69 -11.36
N ALA A 32 -1.42 8.41 -11.98
CA ALA A 32 -0.31 9.35 -12.05
C ALA A 32 -0.67 10.66 -12.78
N GLU A 33 -1.50 10.58 -13.81
CA GLU A 33 -1.93 11.71 -14.66
C GLU A 33 -3.31 12.27 -14.26
N GLY A 34 -3.78 11.94 -13.06
CA GLY A 34 -5.13 12.25 -12.59
C GLY A 34 -6.14 11.12 -12.85
N PHE A 35 -7.30 11.21 -12.20
CA PHE A 35 -8.31 10.15 -12.24
C PHE A 35 -8.66 9.78 -13.68
N GLU A 36 -8.66 8.47 -13.95
CA GLU A 36 -9.15 7.92 -15.20
C GLU A 36 -10.11 6.76 -14.89
N CYS A 37 -11.32 6.85 -15.42
CA CYS A 37 -12.33 5.82 -15.21
C CYS A 37 -11.91 4.51 -15.89
N PRO A 38 -11.83 3.38 -15.17
CA PRO A 38 -11.42 2.10 -15.75
C PRO A 38 -12.46 1.48 -16.72
N ARG A 39 -13.67 2.05 -16.81
CA ARG A 39 -14.71 1.58 -17.75
C ARG A 39 -14.78 2.39 -19.04
N CYS A 40 -14.72 3.72 -18.93
CA CYS A 40 -14.95 4.61 -20.08
C CYS A 40 -13.80 5.58 -20.39
N GLY A 41 -12.73 5.61 -19.58
CA GLY A 41 -11.59 6.52 -19.80
C GLY A 41 -11.86 8.00 -19.48
N CYS A 42 -13.06 8.34 -18.99
CA CYS A 42 -13.37 9.71 -18.59
C CYS A 42 -12.49 10.16 -17.41
N LYS A 43 -12.00 11.41 -17.49
CA LYS A 43 -11.16 12.04 -16.47
C LYS A 43 -11.92 12.86 -15.43
N GLU A 44 -13.18 13.15 -15.70
CA GLU A 44 -14.03 13.91 -14.78
C GLU A 44 -14.67 13.00 -13.72
N TYR A 45 -14.57 13.42 -12.46
CA TYR A 45 -15.07 12.65 -11.33
C TYR A 45 -15.65 13.52 -10.22
N TYR A 46 -16.50 12.89 -9.41
CA TYR A 46 -16.95 13.38 -8.12
C TYR A 46 -16.28 12.58 -7.01
N HIS A 47 -15.71 13.28 -6.04
CA HIS A 47 -15.12 12.66 -4.86
C HIS A 47 -16.19 12.48 -3.75
N ILE A 48 -16.47 11.22 -3.41
CA ILE A 48 -17.39 10.86 -2.34
C ILE A 48 -16.57 10.61 -1.08
N SER A 49 -16.35 11.66 -0.30
CA SER A 49 -15.53 11.63 0.92
C SER A 49 -16.02 10.61 1.96
N SER A 50 -17.34 10.45 2.11
CA SER A 50 -17.95 9.54 3.10
C SER A 50 -17.57 8.07 2.89
N ARG A 51 -17.32 7.67 1.64
CA ARG A 51 -16.97 6.29 1.29
C ARG A 51 -15.55 6.17 0.73
N ARG A 52 -14.81 7.28 0.53
CA ARG A 52 -13.51 7.32 -0.16
C ARG A 52 -13.58 6.72 -1.58
N HIS A 53 -14.67 7.04 -2.29
CA HIS A 53 -14.91 6.59 -3.67
C HIS A 53 -14.83 7.76 -4.64
N TYR A 54 -14.43 7.44 -5.86
CA TYR A 54 -14.37 8.36 -7.00
C TYR A 54 -15.42 7.92 -8.01
N GLN A 55 -16.44 8.74 -8.20
CA GLN A 55 -17.52 8.45 -9.16
C GLN A 55 -17.22 9.15 -10.47
N CYS A 56 -17.16 8.38 -11.56
CA CYS A 56 -17.07 8.92 -12.90
C CYS A 56 -18.34 9.70 -13.26
N ARG A 57 -18.18 10.88 -13.87
CA ARG A 57 -19.31 11.73 -14.28
C ARG A 57 -20.12 11.16 -15.45
N ASP A 58 -19.45 10.43 -16.35
CA ASP A 58 -20.05 9.93 -17.58
C ASP A 58 -20.82 8.62 -17.37
N CYS A 59 -20.14 7.57 -16.89
CA CYS A 59 -20.75 6.24 -16.72
C CYS A 59 -21.27 5.96 -15.30
N ASN A 60 -21.20 6.92 -14.38
CA ASN A 60 -21.55 6.76 -12.95
C ASN A 60 -20.83 5.62 -12.22
N TYR A 61 -19.76 5.07 -12.79
CA TYR A 61 -18.97 4.03 -12.15
C TYR A 61 -18.23 4.57 -10.93
N GLN A 62 -18.36 3.87 -9.79
CA GLN A 62 -17.67 4.20 -8.55
C GLN A 62 -16.39 3.37 -8.42
N ALA A 63 -15.24 4.01 -8.59
CA ALA A 63 -13.93 3.41 -8.32
C ALA A 63 -13.56 3.63 -6.86
N SER A 64 -13.16 2.57 -6.15
CA SER A 64 -12.55 2.71 -4.82
C SER A 64 -11.04 2.79 -4.95
N LEU A 65 -10.44 3.63 -4.11
CA LEU A 65 -8.98 3.81 -4.06
C LEU A 65 -8.25 2.51 -3.69
N THR A 66 -8.88 1.68 -2.88
CA THR A 66 -8.33 0.43 -2.37
C THR A 66 -8.73 -0.80 -3.21
N ALA A 67 -9.49 -0.62 -4.30
CA ALA A 67 -9.84 -1.73 -5.19
C ALA A 67 -8.61 -2.30 -5.88
N GLY A 68 -8.45 -3.63 -5.81
CA GLY A 68 -7.36 -4.34 -6.48
C GLY A 68 -5.98 -4.10 -5.88
N THR A 69 -5.88 -3.51 -4.68
CA THR A 69 -4.62 -3.35 -3.95
C THR A 69 -4.59 -4.21 -2.70
N ILE A 70 -3.45 -4.26 -1.99
CA ILE A 70 -3.35 -4.96 -0.70
C ILE A 70 -4.37 -4.42 0.33
N PHE A 71 -4.80 -3.17 0.17
CA PHE A 71 -5.79 -2.48 1.01
C PHE A 71 -7.24 -2.88 0.70
N HIS A 72 -7.47 -3.77 -0.27
CA HIS A 72 -8.82 -4.14 -0.69
C HIS A 72 -9.66 -4.68 0.49
N LYS A 73 -10.88 -4.12 0.64
CA LYS A 73 -11.86 -4.42 1.70
C LYS A 73 -11.34 -4.22 3.13
N THR A 74 -10.29 -3.43 3.32
CA THR A 74 -9.80 -3.14 4.67
C THR A 74 -10.71 -2.15 5.39
N ARG A 75 -10.91 -2.38 6.69
CA ARG A 75 -11.55 -1.42 7.61
C ARG A 75 -10.52 -0.69 8.48
N THR A 76 -9.25 -1.08 8.42
CA THR A 76 -8.20 -0.41 9.17
C THR A 76 -7.77 0.86 8.45
N ALA A 77 -7.40 1.87 9.24
CA ALA A 77 -6.79 3.11 8.78
C ALA A 77 -5.62 2.83 7.82
N LEU A 78 -5.53 3.56 6.71
CA LEU A 78 -4.44 3.45 5.75
C LEU A 78 -3.10 3.80 6.40
N ARG A 79 -3.08 4.74 7.35
CA ARG A 79 -1.87 5.09 8.10
C ARG A 79 -1.26 3.86 8.79
N LYS A 80 -2.09 3.00 9.40
CA LYS A 80 -1.62 1.75 10.04
C LYS A 80 -1.02 0.78 9.02
N TRP A 81 -1.61 0.72 7.82
CA TRP A 81 -1.08 -0.05 6.70
C TRP A 81 0.26 0.46 6.21
N PHE A 82 0.41 1.78 6.06
CA PHE A 82 1.66 2.40 5.65
C PHE A 82 2.77 2.12 6.67
N TRP A 83 2.47 2.27 7.96
CA TRP A 83 3.42 1.86 9.02
C TRP A 83 3.76 0.38 8.97
N ALA A 84 2.79 -0.50 8.75
CA ALA A 84 3.05 -1.93 8.62
C ALA A 84 3.99 -2.24 7.45
N ILE A 85 3.77 -1.62 6.29
CA ILE A 85 4.65 -1.77 5.12
C ILE A 85 6.05 -1.27 5.44
N PHE A 86 6.16 -0.09 6.07
CA PHE A 86 7.45 0.48 6.43
C PHE A 86 8.24 -0.42 7.39
N LEU A 87 7.60 -0.92 8.45
CA LEU A 87 8.25 -1.81 9.42
C LEU A 87 8.69 -3.13 8.78
N VAL A 88 7.83 -3.74 7.97
CA VAL A 88 8.14 -5.01 7.30
C VAL A 88 9.24 -4.84 6.25
N ALA A 89 9.25 -3.73 5.51
CA ALA A 89 10.24 -3.46 4.47
C ALA A 89 11.63 -3.10 5.02
N ASN A 90 11.69 -2.48 6.21
CA ASN A 90 12.97 -2.11 6.85
C ASN A 90 13.58 -3.25 7.70
N ASP A 91 12.80 -4.27 8.07
CA ASP A 91 13.30 -5.39 8.88
C ASP A 91 14.00 -6.45 8.01
N LYS A 92 15.33 -6.51 8.11
CA LYS A 92 16.18 -7.47 7.39
C LYS A 92 16.02 -8.93 7.86
N ARG A 93 15.49 -9.15 9.07
CA ARG A 93 15.32 -10.49 9.68
C ARG A 93 13.89 -11.00 9.55
N GLY A 94 12.98 -10.16 9.08
CA GLY A 94 11.57 -10.44 8.95
C GLY A 94 10.79 -10.07 10.20
N PHE A 95 9.63 -9.43 9.99
CA PHE A 95 8.79 -8.91 11.06
C PHE A 95 7.76 -9.94 11.53
N SER A 96 7.60 -10.13 12.84
CA SER A 96 6.60 -11.07 13.39
C SER A 96 5.20 -10.44 13.46
N ALA A 97 4.15 -11.27 13.36
CA ALA A 97 2.77 -10.78 13.48
C ALA A 97 2.47 -10.23 14.88
N LEU A 98 3.08 -10.80 15.93
CA LEU A 98 2.96 -10.32 17.30
C LEU A 98 3.65 -8.95 17.47
N SER A 99 4.86 -8.79 16.93
CA SER A 99 5.55 -7.50 16.93
C SER A 99 4.72 -6.44 16.20
N LEU A 100 4.13 -6.80 15.04
CA LEU A 100 3.25 -5.91 14.28
C LEU A 100 2.00 -5.51 15.06
N GLN A 101 1.37 -6.46 15.73
CA GLN A 101 0.24 -6.18 16.60
C GLN A 101 0.55 -5.05 17.59
N HIS A 102 1.68 -5.14 18.29
CA HIS A 102 2.10 -4.14 19.27
C HIS A 102 2.52 -2.82 18.64
N SER A 103 3.23 -2.85 17.50
CA SER A 103 3.75 -1.62 16.87
C SER A 103 2.66 -0.72 16.27
N ILE A 104 1.60 -1.29 15.71
CA ILE A 104 0.52 -0.53 15.04
C ILE A 104 -0.83 -0.59 15.76
N ASP A 105 -0.86 -1.18 16.96
CA ASP A 105 -2.03 -1.30 17.83
C ASP A 105 -3.26 -1.86 17.08
N VAL A 106 -3.15 -3.10 16.63
CA VAL A 106 -4.26 -3.81 15.95
C VAL A 106 -4.50 -5.16 16.63
N SER A 107 -5.58 -5.85 16.24
CA SER A 107 -5.76 -7.24 16.69
C SER A 107 -4.79 -8.19 16.00
N TYR A 108 -4.39 -9.26 16.67
CA TYR A 108 -3.50 -10.28 16.11
C TYR A 108 -3.94 -10.81 14.73
N PRO A 109 -5.23 -11.18 14.51
CA PRO A 109 -5.68 -11.65 13.18
C PRO A 109 -5.51 -10.58 12.09
N THR A 110 -5.68 -9.31 12.44
CA THR A 110 -5.47 -8.19 11.53
C THR A 110 -4.00 -8.05 11.18
N ALA A 111 -3.11 -8.07 12.19
CA ALA A 111 -1.66 -8.03 11.98
C ALA A 111 -1.18 -9.19 11.09
N TRP A 112 -1.67 -10.41 11.35
CA TRP A 112 -1.33 -11.59 10.57
C TRP A 112 -1.78 -11.46 9.11
N LEU A 113 -3.03 -11.01 8.87
CA LEU A 113 -3.54 -10.78 7.52
C LEU A 113 -2.75 -9.68 6.78
N MET A 114 -2.41 -8.60 7.47
CA MET A 114 -1.60 -7.51 6.92
C MET A 114 -0.22 -8.04 6.50
N LEU A 115 0.45 -8.77 7.39
CA LEU A 115 1.77 -9.34 7.14
C LEU A 115 1.75 -10.30 5.95
N HIS A 116 0.74 -11.16 5.85
CA HIS A 116 0.58 -12.06 4.70
C HIS A 116 0.41 -11.30 3.39
N LYS A 117 -0.51 -10.32 3.34
CA LYS A 117 -0.72 -9.51 2.13
C LYS A 117 0.54 -8.74 1.70
N ILE A 118 1.28 -8.18 2.66
CA ILE A 118 2.52 -7.46 2.39
C ILE A 118 3.58 -8.42 1.82
N ARG A 119 3.80 -9.57 2.45
CA ARG A 119 4.77 -10.56 1.99
C ARG A 119 4.42 -11.13 0.62
N THR A 120 3.15 -11.41 0.35
CA THR A 120 2.71 -11.84 -0.98
C THR A 120 3.02 -10.77 -2.03
N ALA A 121 2.67 -9.51 -1.76
CA ALA A 121 2.98 -8.41 -2.68
C ALA A 121 4.48 -8.20 -2.90
N MET A 122 5.31 -8.38 -1.87
CA MET A 122 6.78 -8.35 -2.00
C MET A 122 7.29 -9.51 -2.85
N SER A 123 6.79 -10.73 -2.62
CA SER A 123 7.15 -11.92 -3.40
C SER A 123 6.75 -11.78 -4.87
N ASP A 124 5.56 -11.29 -5.16
CA ASP A 124 5.09 -11.07 -6.54
C ASP A 124 5.97 -10.06 -7.27
N ARG A 125 6.43 -9.01 -6.55
CA ARG A 125 7.40 -8.05 -7.08
C ARG A 125 8.75 -8.70 -7.33
N ASP A 126 9.25 -9.52 -6.42
CA ASP A 126 10.55 -10.20 -6.55
C ASP A 126 10.56 -11.20 -7.71
N GLN A 127 9.43 -11.87 -7.99
CA GLN A 127 9.28 -12.76 -9.14
C GLN A 127 9.48 -12.06 -10.50
N LEU A 128 9.24 -10.74 -10.58
CA LEU A 128 9.52 -9.96 -11.79
C LEU A 128 11.03 -9.82 -12.06
N TYR A 129 11.86 -9.99 -11.03
CA TYR A 129 13.32 -9.92 -11.15
C TYR A 129 13.90 -11.33 -11.28
N LYS A 130 14.30 -11.70 -12.49
CA LYS A 130 15.16 -12.88 -12.67
C LYS A 130 16.55 -12.55 -12.14
N LEU A 131 16.96 -13.24 -11.08
CA LEU A 131 18.35 -13.22 -10.63
C LEU A 131 19.21 -13.77 -11.77
N ALA A 132 20.18 -12.98 -12.23
CA ALA A 132 21.12 -13.34 -13.28
C ALA A 132 22.56 -13.10 -12.78
N GLY A 133 23.45 -14.05 -13.08
CA GLY A 133 24.83 -14.06 -12.59
C GLY A 133 25.08 -15.11 -11.51
N LEU A 134 26.19 -14.98 -10.78
CA LEU A 134 26.53 -15.84 -9.65
C LEU A 134 25.64 -15.49 -8.45
N VAL A 135 24.68 -16.36 -8.16
CA VAL A 135 23.80 -16.25 -7.00
C VAL A 135 24.43 -17.04 -5.84
N GLN A 136 25.01 -16.33 -4.89
CA GLN A 136 25.48 -16.93 -3.65
C GLN A 136 24.36 -16.91 -2.61
N LEU A 137 23.99 -18.08 -2.11
CA LEU A 137 23.04 -18.26 -1.03
C LEU A 137 23.84 -18.54 0.24
N ASP A 138 23.85 -17.60 1.17
CA ASP A 138 24.42 -17.85 2.50
C ASP A 138 23.47 -18.76 3.28
N ARG A 139 24.01 -19.86 3.81
CA ARG A 139 23.29 -20.91 4.51
C ARG A 139 23.10 -20.59 5.98
#